data_AF-A0A9N7NSM9-F1
#
_entry.id   AF-A0A9N7NSM9-F1
#
_cell.length_a   1.000
_cell.length_b   1.000
_cell.length_c   1.000
_cell.angle_alpha   90.00
_cell.angle_beta   90.00
_cell.angle_gamma   90.00
#
_symmetry.space_group_name_H-M   'P 1'
#
loop_
_entity.id
_entity.type
_entity.pdbx_description
1 polymer ?
#
loop_
_entity_poly.entity_id
_entity_poly.type
_entity_poly.pdbx_seq_one_letter_code
_entity_poly.pdbx_strand_id
1 'polypeptide(L)'
;MIECRDGSKWFARDRLNDDFCDCTDGTDEPGTSACPTGRFYCRNMGSTPRYLFSSRVNDKICDCCDGSDEYDGTVICPNTCISGGNIIYQRKIYDSIPKKPDSLNSRKNKHGIETMDATHKPSGSLKFLVFLQLALVIVLVAFLIFPRRKNRRRN
;
A
#
# COMPACT_ATOMS: atom_id res chain seq x y z
N MET A 1 -14.95 -27.77 -18.14
CA MET A 1 -14.41 -27.12 -19.35
C MET A 1 -14.83 -25.68 -19.32
N ILE A 2 -13.95 -24.77 -19.71
CA ILE A 2 -14.18 -23.32 -19.82
C ILE A 2 -13.93 -22.95 -21.28
N GLU A 3 -14.77 -22.09 -21.86
CA GLU A 3 -14.63 -21.61 -23.24
C GLU A 3 -13.79 -20.33 -23.26
N CYS A 4 -12.89 -20.19 -24.24
CA CYS A 4 -12.26 -18.90 -24.53
C CYS A 4 -13.34 -17.88 -24.92
N ARG A 5 -13.16 -16.59 -24.58
CA ARG A 5 -14.19 -15.57 -24.84
C ARG A 5 -14.43 -15.34 -26.34
N ASP A 6 -13.43 -15.57 -27.18
CA ASP A 6 -13.51 -15.54 -28.63
C ASP A 6 -14.22 -16.76 -29.26
N GLY A 7 -14.56 -17.77 -28.45
CA GLY A 7 -15.19 -19.02 -28.90
C GLY A 7 -14.26 -19.95 -29.70
N SER A 8 -12.95 -19.68 -29.71
CA SER A 8 -11.99 -20.43 -30.52
C SER A 8 -11.79 -21.86 -30.04
N LYS A 9 -11.72 -22.07 -28.72
CA LYS A 9 -11.48 -23.37 -28.10
C LYS A 9 -12.01 -23.44 -26.66
N TRP A 10 -11.95 -24.65 -26.12
CA TRP A 10 -12.28 -24.96 -24.74
C TRP A 10 -11.04 -25.48 -24.02
N PHE A 11 -10.86 -25.09 -22.76
CA PHE A 11 -9.76 -25.54 -21.90
C PHE A 11 -10.27 -26.14 -20.59
N ALA A 12 -9.42 -26.91 -19.92
CA ALA A 12 -9.73 -27.53 -18.64
C ALA A 12 -9.41 -26.55 -17.49
N ARG A 13 -9.94 -26.79 -16.29
CA ARG A 13 -9.83 -25.81 -15.18
C ARG A 13 -8.41 -25.62 -14.66
N ASP A 14 -7.58 -26.63 -14.83
CA ASP A 14 -6.15 -26.66 -14.53
C ASP A 14 -5.31 -25.80 -15.48
N ARG A 15 -5.86 -25.42 -16.63
CA ARG A 15 -5.26 -24.50 -17.62
C ARG A 15 -5.63 -23.03 -17.39
N LEU A 16 -6.11 -22.69 -16.20
CA LEU A 16 -6.50 -21.33 -15.86
C LEU A 16 -5.42 -20.73 -14.96
N ASN A 17 -4.73 -19.68 -15.43
CA ASN A 17 -3.57 -19.10 -14.77
C ASN A 17 -2.47 -20.16 -14.54
N ASP A 18 -2.16 -20.96 -15.56
CA ASP A 18 -1.11 -21.97 -15.52
C ASP A 18 0.22 -21.48 -16.11
N ASP A 19 0.35 -20.17 -16.33
CA ASP A 19 1.49 -19.50 -16.99
C ASP A 19 1.70 -19.95 -18.45
N PHE A 20 0.69 -20.52 -19.10
CA PHE A 20 0.74 -20.90 -20.50
C PHE A 20 -0.43 -20.31 -21.30
N CYS A 21 -0.12 -19.66 -22.43
CA CYS A 21 -1.16 -19.03 -23.24
C CYS A 21 -1.86 -20.03 -24.17
N ASP A 22 -3.01 -20.49 -23.73
CA ASP A 22 -3.93 -21.33 -24.45
C ASP A 22 -4.88 -20.52 -25.36
N CYS A 23 -5.56 -19.48 -24.87
CA CYS A 23 -6.52 -18.75 -25.69
C CYS A 23 -5.85 -17.58 -26.45
N THR A 24 -6.23 -17.38 -27.71
CA THR A 24 -5.73 -16.25 -28.53
C THR A 24 -6.13 -14.88 -27.96
N ASP A 25 -7.24 -14.82 -27.24
CA ASP A 25 -7.73 -13.63 -26.55
C ASP A 25 -7.19 -13.46 -25.12
N GLY A 26 -6.44 -14.45 -24.61
CA GLY A 26 -5.87 -14.47 -23.26
C GLY A 26 -6.87 -14.66 -22.12
N THR A 27 -8.05 -15.22 -22.40
CA THR A 27 -9.10 -15.46 -21.38
C THR A 27 -8.67 -16.43 -20.27
N ASP A 28 -7.79 -17.36 -20.61
CA ASP A 28 -7.22 -18.39 -19.74
C ASP A 28 -6.19 -17.83 -18.74
N GLU A 29 -5.55 -16.70 -19.05
CA GLU A 29 -4.45 -16.13 -18.25
C GLU A 29 -4.77 -14.70 -17.72
N PRO A 30 -5.88 -14.50 -16.97
CA PRO A 30 -6.22 -13.18 -16.41
C PRO A 30 -5.32 -12.74 -15.25
N GLY A 31 -4.60 -13.67 -14.63
CA GLY A 31 -3.78 -13.47 -13.43
C GLY A 31 -2.28 -13.56 -13.67
N THR A 32 -1.83 -13.82 -14.90
CA THR A 32 -0.42 -14.03 -15.24
C THR A 32 0.01 -13.13 -16.40
N SER A 33 1.28 -13.22 -16.77
CA SER A 33 1.85 -12.52 -17.92
C SER A 33 1.88 -13.34 -19.21
N ALA A 34 1.33 -14.56 -19.23
CA ALA A 34 1.58 -15.54 -20.29
C ALA A 34 0.99 -15.15 -21.66
N CYS A 35 -0.17 -14.50 -21.69
CA CYS A 35 -0.83 -14.13 -22.94
C CYS A 35 -0.56 -12.68 -23.37
N PRO A 36 -0.07 -12.40 -24.59
CA PRO A 36 0.29 -11.04 -25.03
C PRO A 36 -0.92 -10.09 -25.18
N THR A 37 -2.10 -10.63 -25.45
CA THR A 37 -3.38 -9.91 -25.53
C THR A 37 -4.12 -9.84 -24.19
N GLY A 38 -3.60 -10.55 -23.18
CA GLY A 38 -4.17 -10.66 -21.84
C GLY A 38 -4.21 -9.32 -21.10
N ARG A 39 -5.18 -9.23 -20.19
CA ARG A 39 -5.35 -8.06 -19.32
C ARG A 39 -5.50 -8.47 -17.87
N PHE A 40 -4.65 -7.90 -17.03
CA PHE A 40 -4.71 -8.07 -15.59
C PHE A 40 -5.61 -7.02 -14.96
N TYR A 41 -6.40 -7.40 -13.95
CA TYR A 41 -7.34 -6.49 -13.28
C TYR A 41 -6.85 -6.14 -11.88
N CYS A 42 -6.37 -4.90 -11.71
CA CYS A 42 -6.10 -4.33 -10.39
C CYS A 42 -7.43 -4.02 -9.70
N ARG A 43 -7.72 -4.72 -8.59
CA ARG A 43 -8.94 -4.47 -7.82
C ARG A 43 -8.89 -3.12 -7.11
N ASN A 44 -7.70 -2.72 -6.63
CA ASN A 44 -7.42 -1.44 -5.97
C ASN A 44 -8.48 -1.10 -4.91
N MET A 45 -8.68 -1.97 -3.93
CA MET A 45 -9.75 -1.80 -2.92
C MET A 45 -9.71 -0.42 -2.27
N GLY A 46 -10.83 0.31 -2.31
CA GLY A 46 -10.94 1.68 -1.81
C GLY A 46 -10.56 2.76 -2.84
N SER A 47 -9.78 2.44 -3.85
CA SER A 47 -9.42 3.34 -4.94
C SER A 47 -10.10 2.98 -6.26
N THR A 48 -9.65 3.57 -7.37
CA THR A 48 -10.19 3.27 -8.70
C THR A 48 -9.58 1.98 -9.26
N PRO A 49 -10.38 0.96 -9.61
CA PRO A 49 -9.89 -0.23 -10.28
C PRO A 49 -9.36 0.10 -11.67
N ARG A 50 -8.35 -0.64 -12.14
CA ARG A 50 -7.75 -0.43 -13.47
C ARG A 50 -7.33 -1.75 -14.10
N TYR A 51 -7.24 -1.74 -15.43
CA TYR A 51 -6.69 -2.86 -16.19
C TYR A 51 -5.26 -2.56 -16.63
N LEU A 52 -4.42 -3.59 -16.60
CA LEU A 52 -3.06 -3.57 -17.11
C LEU A 52 -2.91 -4.56 -18.26
N PHE A 53 -1.86 -4.36 -19.05
CA PHE A 53 -1.39 -5.41 -19.95
C PHE A 53 -0.77 -6.52 -19.11
N SER A 54 -1.01 -7.77 -19.50
CA SER A 54 -0.40 -8.95 -18.89
C SER A 54 1.11 -8.86 -18.77
N SER A 55 1.79 -8.17 -19.70
CA SER A 55 3.23 -7.96 -19.67
C SER A 55 3.76 -7.19 -18.46
N ARG A 56 2.88 -6.59 -17.64
CA ARG A 56 3.20 -5.88 -16.39
C ARG A 56 2.98 -6.72 -15.13
N VAL A 57 2.52 -7.96 -15.28
CA VAL A 57 2.37 -8.86 -14.15
C VAL A 57 3.73 -9.48 -13.88
N ASN A 58 4.22 -9.37 -12.65
CA ASN A 58 5.53 -9.85 -12.20
C ASN A 58 6.70 -9.32 -13.09
N ASP A 59 6.62 -8.08 -13.56
CA ASP A 59 7.68 -7.41 -14.32
C ASP A 59 8.67 -6.63 -13.43
N LYS A 60 8.48 -6.71 -12.11
CA LYS A 60 9.27 -6.07 -11.04
C LYS A 60 8.98 -4.58 -10.89
N ILE A 61 7.87 -4.09 -11.45
CA ILE A 61 7.44 -2.69 -11.35
C ILE A 61 6.06 -2.65 -10.69
N CYS A 62 5.96 -1.96 -9.56
CA CYS A 62 4.67 -1.80 -8.88
C CYS A 62 3.74 -0.88 -9.67
N ASP A 63 2.83 -1.48 -10.42
CA ASP A 63 1.85 -0.82 -11.25
C ASP A 63 0.50 -0.68 -10.50
N CYS A 64 -0.06 -1.75 -9.93
CA CYS A 64 -1.30 -1.62 -9.16
C CYS A 64 -1.03 -0.90 -7.83
N CYS A 65 -1.95 -0.01 -7.38
CA CYS A 65 -1.76 0.65 -6.09
C CYS A 65 -1.86 -0.33 -4.92
N ASP A 66 -2.57 -1.44 -5.10
CA ASP A 66 -2.67 -2.51 -4.11
C ASP A 66 -1.51 -3.50 -4.18
N GLY A 67 -0.60 -3.34 -5.15
CA GLY A 67 0.55 -4.21 -5.39
C GLY A 67 0.20 -5.61 -5.89
N SER A 68 -1.04 -5.83 -6.35
CA SER A 68 -1.53 -7.16 -6.73
C SER A 68 -0.92 -7.73 -8.02
N ASP A 69 -0.25 -6.89 -8.80
CA ASP A 69 0.46 -7.23 -10.03
C ASP A 69 1.82 -7.92 -9.79
N GLU A 70 2.43 -7.73 -8.62
CA GLU A 70 3.73 -8.29 -8.25
C GLU A 70 3.57 -9.26 -7.07
N TYR A 71 3.13 -10.49 -7.36
CA TYR A 71 2.75 -11.49 -6.35
C TYR A 71 3.77 -12.63 -6.18
N ASP A 72 4.79 -12.72 -7.03
CA ASP A 72 5.81 -13.77 -6.98
C ASP A 72 6.78 -13.64 -5.78
N GLY A 73 6.76 -12.50 -5.09
CA GLY A 73 7.60 -12.19 -3.94
C GLY A 73 9.01 -11.70 -4.29
N THR A 74 9.34 -11.52 -5.57
CA THR A 74 10.63 -10.97 -6.02
C THR A 74 10.77 -9.49 -5.66
N VAL A 75 9.66 -8.75 -5.71
CA VAL A 75 9.55 -7.34 -5.31
C VAL A 75 8.43 -7.19 -4.28
N ILE A 76 8.61 -6.29 -3.32
CA ILE A 76 7.58 -5.97 -2.32
C ILE A 76 6.90 -4.66 -2.71
N CYS A 77 5.65 -4.76 -3.17
CA CYS A 77 4.82 -3.61 -3.51
C CYS A 77 3.88 -3.24 -2.33
N PRO A 78 4.09 -2.10 -1.65
CA PRO A 78 3.21 -1.68 -0.56
C PRO A 78 1.88 -1.15 -1.11
N ASN A 79 0.80 -1.34 -0.35
CA ASN A 79 -0.49 -0.76 -0.69
C ASN A 79 -0.46 0.76 -0.53
N THR A 80 -0.62 1.47 -1.65
CA THR A 80 -0.67 2.94 -1.77
C THR A 80 -2.04 3.45 -2.22
N CYS A 81 -3.06 2.60 -2.21
CA CYS A 81 -4.39 2.96 -2.65
C CYS A 81 -4.99 4.07 -1.79
N ILE A 82 -5.45 5.15 -2.44
CA ILE A 82 -6.11 6.27 -1.80
C ILE A 82 -7.62 6.08 -1.91
N SER A 83 -8.30 6.11 -0.77
CA SER A 83 -9.76 6.03 -0.69
C SER A 83 -10.41 7.28 -1.28
N GLY A 84 -11.22 7.13 -2.34
CA GLY A 84 -11.97 8.24 -2.95
C GLY A 84 -11.95 8.32 -4.49
N GLY A 85 -11.17 7.47 -5.16
CA GLY A 85 -11.20 7.34 -6.62
C GLY A 85 -10.61 8.53 -7.40
N ASN A 86 -10.09 8.21 -8.58
CA ASN A 86 -9.39 9.06 -9.52
C ASN A 86 -10.19 10.35 -9.84
N ILE A 87 -9.45 11.42 -10.14
CA ILE A 87 -9.79 12.86 -10.32
C ILE A 87 -10.98 13.13 -11.27
N ILE A 88 -11.50 12.12 -11.96
CA ILE A 88 -12.74 12.18 -12.74
C ILE A 88 -13.95 12.57 -11.86
N TYR A 89 -13.95 12.23 -10.55
CA TYR A 89 -14.98 12.73 -9.63
C TYR A 89 -14.78 14.21 -9.24
N GLN A 90 -13.53 14.66 -9.12
CA GLN A 90 -13.23 16.09 -8.93
C GLN A 90 -13.61 16.93 -10.15
N ARG A 91 -13.58 16.39 -11.37
CA ARG A 91 -14.07 17.12 -12.57
C ARG A 91 -15.55 17.47 -12.46
N LYS A 92 -16.40 16.57 -11.95
CA LYS A 92 -17.82 16.89 -11.69
C LYS A 92 -17.98 17.98 -10.63
N ILE A 93 -17.11 18.00 -9.62
CA ILE A 93 -17.11 19.10 -8.63
C ILE A 93 -16.62 20.41 -9.27
N TYR A 94 -15.56 20.37 -10.09
CA TYR A 94 -15.00 21.54 -10.77
C TYR A 94 -15.99 22.16 -11.78
N ASP A 95 -16.80 21.33 -12.45
CA ASP A 95 -17.86 21.76 -13.36
C ASP A 95 -19.12 22.28 -12.63
N SER A 96 -19.27 21.98 -11.34
CA SER A 96 -20.40 22.45 -10.51
C SER A 96 -20.13 23.76 -9.74
N ILE A 97 -18.90 24.30 -9.79
CA ILE A 97 -18.55 25.58 -9.17
C ILE A 97 -18.90 26.72 -10.14
N PRO A 98 -19.77 27.69 -9.77
CA PRO A 98 -20.07 28.81 -10.65
C PRO A 98 -18.82 29.68 -10.85
N LYS A 99 -18.37 29.82 -12.09
CA LYS A 99 -17.26 30.70 -12.47
C LYS A 99 -17.65 32.15 -12.19
N LYS A 100 -17.11 32.74 -11.13
CA LYS A 100 -17.17 34.19 -10.90
C LYS A 100 -16.11 34.85 -11.82
N PRO A 101 -16.44 35.92 -12.55
CA PRO A 101 -15.52 36.49 -13.53
C PRO A 101 -14.29 37.09 -12.86
N ASP A 102 -13.14 36.86 -13.49
CA ASP A 102 -11.85 37.40 -13.13
C ASP A 102 -11.90 38.92 -12.96
N SER A 103 -11.41 39.38 -11.81
CA SER A 103 -10.87 40.73 -11.68
C SER A 103 -9.57 40.63 -10.92
N LEU A 104 -8.50 41.01 -11.62
CA LEU A 104 -7.17 41.21 -11.04
C LEU A 104 -7.30 42.05 -9.76
N ASN A 105 -6.76 41.55 -8.66
CA ASN A 105 -5.95 42.40 -7.80
C ASN A 105 -4.91 41.59 -7.02
N SER A 106 -3.66 41.93 -7.34
CA SER A 106 -2.46 41.56 -6.62
C SER A 106 -2.59 41.89 -5.14
N ARG A 107 -2.50 40.88 -4.27
CA ARG A 107 -1.96 41.00 -2.91
C ARG A 107 -1.33 39.67 -2.51
N LYS A 108 -0.02 39.61 -2.73
CA LYS A 108 0.86 38.57 -2.17
C LYS A 108 0.83 38.71 -0.65
N ASN A 109 0.28 37.73 0.06
CA ASN A 109 0.67 37.45 1.43
C ASN A 109 1.13 36.00 1.52
N LYS A 110 2.44 35.86 1.72
CA LYS A 110 3.22 34.65 1.83
C LYS A 110 3.39 34.34 3.32
N HIS A 111 2.79 33.27 3.81
CA HIS A 111 3.03 32.71 5.14
C HIS A 111 2.52 31.26 5.12
N GLY A 112 3.26 30.20 5.42
CA GLY A 112 4.67 29.96 5.66
C GLY A 112 4.85 28.46 5.40
N ILE A 113 5.94 28.08 4.77
CA ILE A 113 6.34 26.68 4.63
C ILE A 113 6.87 26.26 6.00
N GLU A 114 6.18 25.36 6.67
CA GLU A 114 6.78 24.57 7.74
C GLU A 114 7.11 23.18 7.23
N THR A 115 8.33 22.81 7.60
CA THR A 115 9.16 21.75 7.08
C THR A 115 8.72 20.37 7.55
N MET A 116 9.24 19.38 6.83
CA MET A 116 9.29 17.97 7.19
C MET A 116 9.59 17.77 8.68
N ASP A 117 8.73 17.03 9.37
CA ASP A 117 9.12 16.28 10.55
C ASP A 117 8.77 14.80 10.34
N ALA A 118 9.79 14.05 9.94
CA ALA A 118 9.82 12.61 10.01
C ALA A 118 9.88 12.21 11.49
N THR A 119 8.73 12.14 12.16
CA THR A 119 8.62 11.43 13.43
C THR A 119 8.21 9.99 13.15
N HIS A 120 9.20 9.09 13.28
CA HIS A 120 8.99 7.65 13.45
C HIS A 120 7.82 7.41 14.40
N LYS A 121 6.72 6.84 13.90
CA LYS A 121 5.61 6.33 14.70
C LYS A 121 5.79 4.81 14.85
N PRO A 122 6.56 4.31 15.84
CA PRO A 122 6.54 2.89 16.14
C PRO A 122 5.22 2.53 16.83
N SER A 123 4.60 1.49 16.28
CA SER A 123 3.44 0.75 16.76
C SER A 123 3.53 0.49 18.27
N GLY A 124 2.40 0.63 18.98
CA GLY A 124 2.27 0.70 20.44
C GLY A 124 2.69 -0.53 21.28
N SER A 125 3.46 -1.47 20.73
CA SER A 125 4.01 -2.62 21.47
C SER A 125 5.47 -2.40 21.92
N LEU A 126 6.27 -1.68 21.13
CA LEU A 126 7.71 -1.54 21.41
C LEU A 126 8.00 -0.56 22.55
N LYS A 127 7.19 0.49 22.71
CA LYS A 127 7.34 1.45 23.80
C LYS A 127 7.17 0.79 25.16
N PHE A 128 6.22 -0.14 25.29
CA PHE A 128 5.93 -0.82 26.54
C PHE A 128 7.12 -1.68 27.01
N LEU A 129 7.76 -2.39 26.09
CA LEU A 129 8.94 -3.20 26.41
C LEU A 129 10.12 -2.34 26.87
N VAL A 130 10.34 -1.19 26.23
CA VAL A 130 11.39 -0.24 26.63
C VAL A 130 11.11 0.32 28.03
N PHE A 131 9.86 0.72 28.33
CA PHE A 131 9.49 1.22 29.67
C PHE A 131 9.61 0.14 30.74
N LEU A 132 9.18 -1.09 30.45
CA LEU A 132 9.29 -2.23 31.37
C LEU A 132 10.75 -2.54 31.69
N GLN A 133 11.62 -2.52 30.67
CA GLN A 133 13.04 -2.80 30.83
C GLN A 133 13.75 -1.69 31.62
N LEU A 134 13.40 -0.42 31.39
CA LEU A 134 13.92 0.71 32.16
C LEU A 134 13.50 0.64 33.63
N ALA A 135 12.24 0.26 33.90
CA ALA A 135 11.73 0.10 35.26
C ALA A 135 12.45 -1.04 36.01
N LEU A 136 12.71 -2.17 35.36
CA LEU A 136 13.45 -3.29 35.96
C LEU A 136 14.89 -2.89 36.32
N VAL A 137 15.56 -2.13 35.45
CA VAL A 137 16.92 -1.62 35.72
C VAL A 137 16.92 -0.68 36.93
N ILE A 138 15.95 0.24 37.01
CA ILE A 138 15.82 1.16 38.16
C ILE A 138 15.60 0.38 39.47
N VAL A 139 14.75 -0.64 39.46
CA VAL A 139 14.48 -1.48 40.64
C VAL A 139 15.75 -2.22 41.07
N LEU A 140 16.48 -2.84 40.14
CA LEU A 140 17.74 -3.52 40.45
C LEU A 140 18.80 -2.57 41.02
N VAL A 141 18.96 -1.39 40.43
CA VAL A 141 19.89 -0.35 40.92
C VAL A 141 19.47 0.11 42.32
N ALA A 142 18.17 0.33 42.57
CA ALA A 142 17.67 0.66 43.90
C ALA A 142 17.97 -0.46 44.92
N PHE A 143 17.77 -1.74 44.57
CA PHE A 143 18.09 -2.89 45.42
C PHE A 143 19.58 -3.11 45.66
N LEU A 144 20.46 -2.59 44.80
CA LEU A 144 21.92 -2.61 45.02
C LEU A 144 22.41 -1.42 45.86
N ILE A 145 21.69 -0.29 45.81
CA ILE A 145 22.03 0.93 46.57
C ILE A 145 21.41 0.92 47.98
N PHE A 146 20.17 0.41 48.14
CA PHE A 146 19.45 0.37 49.41
C PHE A 146 19.82 -0.73 50.44
N PRO A 147 20.57 -1.82 50.15
CA PRO A 147 20.90 -2.81 51.18
C PRO A 147 21.94 -2.27 52.17
N ARG A 148 22.63 -1.17 51.85
CA ARG A 148 23.62 -0.52 52.72
C ARG A 148 23.05 0.42 53.79
N ARG A 149 21.73 0.69 53.81
CA ARG A 149 21.13 1.54 54.87
C ARG A 149 20.49 0.78 56.03
N LYS A 150 20.15 -0.50 55.87
CA LYS A 150 19.52 -1.27 56.96
C LYS A 150 20.52 -1.88 57.95
N ASN A 151 21.78 -2.07 57.56
CA ASN A 151 22.83 -2.66 58.42
C ASN A 151 23.69 -1.65 59.20
N ARG A 152 23.37 -0.35 59.17
CA ARG A 152 24.07 0.70 59.97
C ARG A 152 23.18 1.32 61.04
N ARG A 153 22.35 0.49 61.69
CA ARG A 153 21.55 0.84 62.90
C ARG A 153 21.52 -0.28 63.95
N ARG A 154 22.44 -1.24 63.86
CA ARG A 154 22.70 -2.25 64.90
C ARG A 154 24.21 -2.43 65.04
N ASN A 155 24.83 -1.48 65.74
CA ASN A 155 26.00 -1.61 66.60
C ASN A 155 26.14 -0.28 67.34
#